data_AF-A0A1V5SP16-F1
#
_entry.id   AF-A0A1V5SP16-F1
#
_cell.length_a   1.000
_cell.length_b   1.000
_cell.length_c   1.000
_cell.angle_alpha   90.00
_cell.angle_beta   90.00
_cell.angle_gamma   90.00
#
_symmetry.space_group_name_H-M   'P 1'
#
loop_
_entity.id
_entity.type
_entity.pdbx_description
1 polymer ?
#
loop_
_entity_poly.entity_id
_entity_poly.type
_entity_poly.pdbx_seq_one_letter_code
_entity_poly.pdbx_strand_id
1 'polypeptide(L)'
;MKNLRLVFPLLIAFALIATPTAFGAFERFEASPWTKEETFVDKSIGKLAFGLTNITAGWTAFPFEIAKHGNIFEGIGMGIWRTATNTVGGILHTATFPIPVDIPLPDGGVKFE
;
A
#
# COMPACT_ATOMS: atom_id res chain seq x y z
N MET A 1 -26.16 29.39 15.13
CA MET A 1 -25.88 28.24 14.24
C MET A 1 -25.16 28.58 12.93
N LYS A 2 -24.83 29.85 12.60
CA LYS A 2 -24.10 30.19 11.36
C LYS A 2 -22.60 29.86 11.43
N ASN A 3 -22.00 29.96 12.62
CA ASN A 3 -20.56 29.76 12.82
C ASN A 3 -20.15 28.29 12.73
N LEU A 4 -21.03 27.35 13.10
CA LEU A 4 -20.75 25.91 13.05
C LEU A 4 -20.60 25.37 11.62
N ARG A 5 -21.27 26.01 10.64
CA ARG A 5 -21.20 25.64 9.21
C ARG A 5 -19.85 25.99 8.57
N LEU A 6 -19.13 26.97 9.13
CA LEU A 6 -17.79 27.34 8.68
C LEU A 6 -16.72 26.55 9.43
N VAL A 7 -16.97 26.14 10.68
CA VAL A 7 -16.03 25.35 11.48
C VAL A 7 -15.79 23.97 10.87
N PHE A 8 -16.82 23.31 10.35
CA PHE A 8 -16.69 21.97 9.75
C PHE A 8 -15.75 21.93 8.52
N PRO A 9 -15.92 22.77 7.49
CA PRO A 9 -14.99 22.82 6.36
C PRO A 9 -13.62 23.37 6.77
N LEU A 10 -13.53 24.24 7.78
CA LEU A 10 -12.23 24.71 8.29
C LEU A 10 -11.46 23.58 9.00
N LEU A 11 -12.16 22.72 9.75
CA LEU A 11 -11.56 21.54 10.38
C LEU A 11 -11.09 20.52 9.34
N ILE A 12 -11.87 20.31 8.27
CA ILE A 12 -11.46 19.46 7.14
C ILE A 12 -10.26 20.08 6.43
N ALA A 13 -10.27 21.38 6.14
CA ALA A 13 -9.15 22.08 5.53
C ALA A 13 -7.91 22.07 6.43
N PHE A 14 -8.07 22.24 7.74
CA PHE A 14 -6.98 22.16 8.71
C PHE A 14 -6.41 20.74 8.83
N ALA A 15 -7.25 19.71 8.80
CA ALA A 15 -6.83 18.32 8.71
C ALA A 15 -6.07 18.02 7.39
N LEU A 16 -6.47 18.65 6.28
CA LEU A 16 -5.76 18.54 4.99
C LEU A 16 -4.44 19.31 4.93
N ILE A 17 -4.25 20.35 5.76
CA ILE A 17 -3.04 21.19 5.79
C ILE A 17 -2.04 20.73 6.87
N ALA A 18 -2.51 20.13 7.96
CA ALA A 18 -1.66 19.61 9.05
C ALA A 18 -1.10 18.20 8.77
N THR A 19 -1.50 17.58 7.66
CA THR A 19 -1.12 16.22 7.27
C THR A 19 0.16 16.01 6.45
N PRO A 20 0.90 17.03 5.93
CA PRO A 20 2.16 16.75 5.24
C PRO A 20 3.18 15.99 6.09
N THR A 21 3.11 16.14 7.41
CA THR A 21 3.95 15.41 8.38
C THR A 21 3.33 14.09 8.84
N ALA A 22 2.01 13.90 8.73
CA ALA A 22 1.34 12.62 9.02
C ALA A 22 1.47 11.62 7.87
N PHE A 23 1.65 12.11 6.63
CA PHE A 23 2.00 11.30 5.45
C PHE A 23 3.51 11.38 5.10
N GLY A 24 4.33 12.02 5.94
CA GLY A 24 5.77 12.18 5.72
C GLY A 24 6.56 10.86 5.72
N ALA A 25 5.91 9.75 6.08
CA ALA A 25 6.38 8.39 5.89
C ALA A 25 5.81 7.78 4.60
N PHE A 26 5.88 8.49 3.46
CA PHE A 26 5.65 7.86 2.17
C PHE A 26 6.58 6.65 2.07
N GLU A 27 5.94 5.48 2.03
CA GLU A 27 6.58 4.17 2.09
C GLU A 27 7.64 4.04 1.00
N ARG A 28 8.71 3.31 1.29
CA ARG A 28 9.69 3.01 0.24
C ARG A 28 9.01 2.07 -0.75
N PHE A 29 8.66 2.63 -1.89
CA PHE A 29 8.20 1.86 -3.04
C PHE A 29 9.41 1.14 -3.65
N GLU A 30 9.63 -0.09 -3.18
CA GLU A 30 10.74 -0.93 -3.63
C GLU A 30 10.35 -1.64 -4.92
N ALA A 31 11.36 -1.89 -5.78
CA ALA A 31 11.16 -2.69 -6.98
C ALA A 31 10.69 -4.09 -6.59
N SER A 32 9.68 -4.60 -7.30
CA SER A 32 9.12 -5.92 -6.99
C SER A 32 10.17 -7.02 -7.16
N PRO A 33 10.23 -8.06 -6.30
CA PRO A 33 11.27 -9.08 -6.34
C PRO A 33 11.44 -9.77 -7.70
N TRP A 34 10.33 -10.00 -8.42
CA TRP A 34 10.32 -10.63 -9.75
C TRP A 34 11.11 -9.86 -10.82
N THR A 35 11.39 -8.57 -10.59
CA THR A 35 12.16 -7.74 -11.54
C THR A 35 13.62 -8.21 -11.68
N LYS A 36 14.12 -8.94 -10.68
CA LYS A 36 15.50 -9.47 -10.61
C LYS A 36 15.70 -10.76 -11.40
N GLU A 37 14.63 -11.41 -11.86
CA GLU A 37 14.72 -12.63 -12.65
C GLU A 37 15.41 -12.38 -13.99
N GLU A 38 16.12 -13.38 -14.53
CA GLU A 38 16.94 -13.19 -15.73
C GLU A 38 16.13 -13.37 -17.02
N THR A 39 15.23 -14.35 -17.06
CA THR A 39 14.47 -14.67 -18.27
C THR A 39 13.08 -14.05 -18.28
N PHE A 40 12.51 -13.84 -19.46
CA PHE A 40 11.15 -13.33 -19.61
C PHE A 40 10.11 -14.26 -18.96
N VAL A 41 10.31 -15.57 -19.08
CA VAL A 41 9.40 -16.58 -18.51
C VAL A 41 9.44 -16.51 -16.99
N ASP A 42 10.63 -16.46 -16.41
CA ASP A 42 10.81 -16.36 -14.95
C ASP A 42 10.23 -15.04 -14.42
N LYS A 43 10.45 -13.92 -15.12
CA LYS A 43 9.79 -12.64 -14.81
C LYS A 43 8.27 -12.74 -14.83
N SER A 44 7.71 -13.38 -15.85
CA SER A 44 6.26 -13.51 -16.00
C SER A 44 5.64 -14.38 -14.90
N ILE A 45 6.26 -15.51 -14.59
CA ILE A 45 5.84 -16.41 -13.51
C ILE A 45 6.00 -15.72 -12.16
N GLY A 46 7.15 -15.09 -11.93
CA GLY A 46 7.44 -14.33 -10.71
C GLY A 46 6.44 -13.19 -10.50
N LYS A 47 6.11 -12.42 -11.55
CA LYS A 47 5.11 -11.35 -11.50
C LYS A 47 3.71 -11.88 -11.20
N LEU A 48 3.33 -13.01 -11.79
CA LEU A 48 2.05 -13.66 -11.52
C LEU A 48 1.97 -14.14 -10.06
N ALA A 49 2.99 -14.83 -9.58
CA ALA A 49 3.06 -15.31 -8.19
C ALA A 49 3.07 -14.14 -7.20
N PHE A 50 3.83 -13.08 -7.49
CA PHE A 50 3.85 -11.84 -6.71
C PHE A 50 2.46 -11.19 -6.66
N GLY A 51 1.78 -11.09 -7.80
CA GLY A 51 0.42 -10.55 -7.88
C GLY A 51 -0.57 -11.36 -7.05
N LEU A 52 -0.61 -12.68 -7.23
CA LEU A 52 -1.51 -13.58 -6.49
C LEU A 52 -1.23 -13.55 -4.98
N THR A 53 0.03 -13.47 -4.57
CA THR A 53 0.42 -13.33 -3.16
C THR A 53 -0.17 -12.05 -2.57
N ASN A 54 0.00 -10.92 -3.25
CA ASN A 54 -0.50 -9.63 -2.79
C ASN A 54 -2.03 -9.54 -2.81
N ILE A 55 -2.71 -10.20 -3.75
CA ILE A 55 -4.19 -10.34 -3.75
C ILE A 55 -4.65 -11.11 -2.51
N THR A 56 -4.05 -12.28 -2.27
CA THR A 56 -4.54 -13.25 -1.27
C THR A 56 -4.12 -12.88 0.15
N ALA A 57 -2.98 -12.23 0.32
CA ALA A 57 -2.39 -11.92 1.62
C ALA A 57 -2.26 -10.42 1.93
N GLY A 58 -2.58 -9.52 0.98
CA GLY A 58 -2.50 -8.06 1.20
C GLY A 58 -3.32 -7.57 2.39
N TRP A 59 -4.45 -8.22 2.68
CA TRP A 59 -5.31 -7.92 3.82
C TRP A 59 -4.63 -8.12 5.18
N THR A 60 -3.60 -8.96 5.25
CA THR A 60 -2.89 -9.23 6.52
C THR A 60 -2.15 -8.00 7.04
N ALA A 61 -1.85 -7.02 6.17
CA ALA A 61 -1.24 -5.76 6.58
C ALA A 61 -2.08 -5.01 7.62
N PHE A 62 -3.41 -5.12 7.59
CA PHE A 62 -4.28 -4.43 8.54
C PHE A 62 -4.01 -4.82 10.01
N PRO A 63 -4.13 -6.10 10.42
CA PRO A 63 -3.81 -6.48 11.79
C PRO A 63 -2.32 -6.31 12.14
N PHE A 64 -1.40 -6.48 11.18
CA PHE A 64 0.03 -6.30 11.43
C PHE A 64 0.39 -4.85 11.74
N GLU A 65 -0.12 -3.88 10.98
CA GLU A 65 0.19 -2.46 11.23
C GLU A 65 -0.41 -1.95 12.54
N ILE A 66 -1.58 -2.48 12.95
CA ILE A 66 -2.16 -2.20 14.28
C ILE A 66 -1.25 -2.72 15.40
N ALA A 67 -0.71 -3.93 15.25
CA ALA A 67 0.18 -4.52 16.25
C ALA A 67 1.58 -3.87 16.29
N LYS A 68 2.06 -3.39 15.13
CA LYS A 68 3.38 -2.80 14.96
C LYS A 68 3.48 -1.37 15.50
N HIS A 69 2.40 -0.58 15.39
CA HIS A 69 2.41 0.82 15.80
C HIS A 69 1.98 0.98 17.26
N GLY A 70 2.72 1.82 18.01
CA GLY A 70 2.33 2.19 19.38
C GLY A 70 1.08 3.09 19.43
N ASN A 71 0.76 3.76 18.32
CA ASN A 71 -0.47 4.54 18.15
C ASN A 71 -1.49 3.75 17.32
N ILE A 72 -2.64 3.44 17.91
CA ILE A 72 -3.69 2.65 17.27
C ILE A 72 -4.28 3.32 16.02
N PHE A 73 -4.41 4.66 16.01
CA PHE A 73 -4.96 5.39 14.86
C PHE A 73 -3.98 5.38 13.68
N GLU A 74 -2.68 5.50 13.98
CA GLU A 74 -1.62 5.35 12.97
C GLU A 74 -1.61 3.93 12.40
N GLY A 75 -1.68 2.91 13.26
CA GLY A 75 -1.75 1.51 12.83
C GLY A 75 -2.98 1.18 11.99
N ILE A 76 -4.15 1.72 12.33
CA ILE A 76 -5.36 1.59 11.49
C ILE A 76 -5.17 2.27 10.14
N GLY A 77 -4.66 3.51 10.12
CA GLY A 77 -4.44 4.26 8.88
C GLY A 77 -3.47 3.55 7.94
N MET A 78 -2.31 3.14 8.46
CA MET A 78 -1.30 2.39 7.73
C MET A 78 -1.81 1.02 7.29
N GLY A 79 -2.56 0.34 8.15
CA GLY A 79 -3.17 -0.95 7.85
C GLY A 79 -4.14 -0.88 6.66
N ILE A 80 -5.06 0.09 6.66
CA ILE A 80 -6.01 0.30 5.56
C ILE A 80 -5.24 0.62 4.27
N TRP A 81 -4.27 1.54 4.36
CA TRP A 81 -3.47 1.97 3.22
C TRP A 81 -2.71 0.79 2.60
N ARG A 82 -1.95 0.03 3.39
CA ARG A 82 -1.17 -1.13 2.92
C ARG A 82 -2.04 -2.26 2.40
N THR A 83 -3.17 -2.53 3.05
CA THR A 83 -4.12 -3.52 2.54
C THR A 83 -4.65 -3.11 1.18
N ALA A 84 -5.06 -1.85 1.01
CA ALA A 84 -5.57 -1.37 -0.27
C ALA A 84 -4.49 -1.42 -1.36
N THR A 85 -3.30 -0.88 -1.10
CA THR A 85 -2.21 -0.80 -2.10
C THR A 85 -1.65 -2.18 -2.45
N ASN A 86 -1.46 -3.08 -1.48
CA ASN A 86 -1.02 -4.44 -1.76
C ASN A 86 -2.07 -5.20 -2.56
N THR A 87 -3.34 -5.17 -2.17
CA THR A 87 -4.39 -5.90 -2.91
C THR A 87 -4.59 -5.35 -4.33
N VAL A 88 -4.73 -4.02 -4.50
CA VAL A 88 -4.88 -3.40 -5.82
C VAL A 88 -3.63 -3.61 -6.67
N GLY A 89 -2.44 -3.43 -6.08
CA GLY A 89 -1.17 -3.72 -6.72
C GLY A 89 -1.06 -5.17 -7.18
N GLY A 90 -1.48 -6.10 -6.34
CA GLY A 90 -1.54 -7.52 -6.67
C GLY A 90 -2.43 -7.81 -7.87
N ILE A 91 -3.63 -7.20 -7.93
CA ILE A 91 -4.53 -7.29 -9.09
C ILE A 91 -3.83 -6.80 -10.35
N LEU A 92 -3.16 -5.64 -10.30
CA LEU A 92 -2.48 -5.08 -11.46
C LEU A 92 -1.31 -5.97 -11.92
N HIS A 93 -0.53 -6.51 -10.99
CA HIS A 93 0.55 -7.45 -11.30
C HIS A 93 0.03 -8.74 -11.94
N THR A 94 -1.04 -9.33 -11.40
CA THR A 94 -1.69 -10.53 -11.96
C THR A 94 -2.30 -10.24 -13.33
N ALA A 95 -2.99 -9.11 -13.53
CA ALA A 95 -3.63 -8.78 -14.80
C ALA A 95 -2.61 -8.46 -15.91
N THR A 96 -1.45 -7.92 -15.52
CA THR A 96 -0.38 -7.51 -16.45
C THR A 96 0.83 -8.44 -16.40
N PHE A 97 0.69 -9.67 -15.90
CA PHE A 97 1.81 -10.59 -15.68
C PHE A 97 2.68 -10.87 -16.92
N PRO A 98 2.16 -10.90 -18.16
CA PRO A 98 2.99 -11.09 -19.36
C PRO A 98 3.73 -9.81 -19.77
N ILE A 99 3.38 -8.66 -19.21
CA ILE A 99 3.96 -7.35 -19.54
C ILE A 99 5.06 -7.06 -18.51
N PRO A 100 6.33 -6.88 -18.91
CA PRO A 100 7.46 -6.70 -17.99
C PRO A 100 7.56 -5.25 -17.47
N VAL A 101 6.45 -4.72 -16.97
CA VAL A 101 6.36 -3.40 -16.33
C VAL A 101 6.14 -3.59 -14.83
N ASP A 102 6.96 -2.93 -14.03
CA ASP A 102 6.82 -2.95 -12.57
C ASP A 102 5.88 -1.85 -12.08
N ILE A 103 5.08 -2.20 -11.08
CA ILE A 103 4.23 -1.31 -10.32
C ILE A 103 4.70 -1.48 -8.88
N PRO A 104 5.67 -0.65 -8.43
CA PRO A 104 6.23 -0.77 -7.10
C PRO A 104 5.13 -0.77 -6.04
N LEU A 105 5.24 -1.67 -5.08
CA LEU A 105 4.34 -1.71 -3.93
C LEU A 105 5.07 -1.22 -2.68
N PRO A 106 4.33 -0.71 -1.68
CA PRO A 106 4.91 -0.36 -0.39
C PRO A 106 5.74 -1.47 0.22
N ASP A 107 6.96 -1.14 0.66
CA ASP A 107 7.93 -2.08 1.21
C ASP A 107 8.16 -3.33 0.33
N GLY A 108 7.92 -3.23 -0.99
CA GLY A 108 8.03 -4.35 -1.91
C GLY A 108 6.87 -5.35 -1.88
N GLY A 109 5.73 -5.00 -1.29
CA GLY A 109 4.52 -5.83 -1.21
C GLY A 109 4.45 -6.67 0.08
N VAL A 110 3.57 -7.67 0.09
CA VAL A 110 3.44 -8.61 1.22
C VAL A 110 4.76 -9.39 1.41
N LYS A 111 5.29 -9.36 2.63
CA LYS A 111 6.43 -10.14 3.09
C LYS A 111 5.99 -11.05 4.24
N PHE A 112 6.46 -12.29 4.27
CA PHE A 112 6.22 -13.27 5.34
C PHE A 112 7.50 -13.56 6.15
N GLU A 113 8.37 -12.56 6.27
CA GLU A 113 9.64 -12.64 7.00
C GLU A 113 9.46 -12.41 8.50
#